data_AF-A0A2P8LFH1-F1
#
_entry.id   AF-A0A2P8LFH1-F1
#
_cell.length_a   1.000
_cell.length_b   1.000
_cell.length_c   1.000
_cell.angle_alpha   90.00
_cell.angle_beta   90.00
_cell.angle_gamma   90.00
#
_symmetry.space_group_name_H-M   'P 1'
#
loop_
_entity.id
_entity.type
_entity.pdbx_description
1 polymer ?
#
loop_
_entity_poly.entity_id
_entity_poly.type
_entity_poly.pdbx_seq_one_letter_code
_entity_poly.pdbx_strand_id
1 'polypeptide(L)'
;MALLYQPKEGSVLICDFRGYEVPEIIKIRPVIVIRKHRTNKLLEHHLQLHSHLQGANPICWAKCDIVATVSLGRLDRIKSKDRHGKRTYKIAELTNDQFSAIKAAVRSALGLR
;
A
#
# COMPACT_ATOMS: atom_id res chain seq x y z
N MET A 1 4.39 -9.48 -10.49
CA MET A 1 4.19 -10.89 -10.04
C MET A 1 3.68 -10.81 -8.62
N ALA A 2 2.70 -11.64 -8.26
CA ALA A 2 2.18 -11.69 -6.90
C ALA A 2 3.30 -11.86 -5.86
N LEU A 3 3.14 -11.25 -4.70
CA LEU A 3 4.06 -11.47 -3.58
C LEU A 3 3.90 -12.91 -3.05
N LEU A 4 5.03 -13.57 -2.81
CA LEU A 4 5.08 -14.93 -2.25
C LEU A 4 5.31 -14.93 -0.73
N TYR A 5 5.64 -13.76 -0.17
CA TYR A 5 5.95 -13.58 1.23
C TYR A 5 5.19 -12.40 1.79
N GLN A 6 5.08 -12.36 3.11
CA GLN A 6 4.42 -11.27 3.78
C GLN A 6 5.33 -10.04 3.87
N PRO A 7 4.92 -8.88 3.32
CA PRO A 7 5.69 -7.65 3.38
C PRO A 7 5.84 -7.14 4.82
N LYS A 8 6.84 -6.29 5.04
CA LYS A 8 7.07 -5.66 6.34
C LYS A 8 6.07 -4.54 6.56
N GLU A 9 5.83 -4.21 7.83
CA GLU A 9 5.14 -2.97 8.19
C GLU A 9 5.89 -1.76 7.63
N GLY A 10 5.15 -0.76 7.15
CA GLY A 10 5.69 0.43 6.50
C GLY A 10 6.11 0.23 5.05
N SER A 11 6.02 -0.99 4.48
CA SER A 11 6.29 -1.22 3.06
C SER A 11 5.20 -0.61 2.16
N VAL A 12 5.62 0.02 1.07
CA VAL A 12 4.75 0.54 0.00
C VAL A 12 4.74 -0.45 -1.16
N LEU A 13 3.54 -0.84 -1.57
CA LEU A 13 3.30 -1.86 -2.61
C LEU A 13 2.26 -1.38 -3.61
N ILE A 14 2.13 -2.10 -4.72
CA ILE A 14 1.06 -1.89 -5.69
C ILE A 14 -0.03 -2.92 -5.42
N CYS A 15 -1.26 -2.47 -5.20
CA CYS A 15 -2.41 -3.33 -5.01
C CYS A 15 -3.37 -3.25 -6.19
N ASP A 16 -3.89 -4.41 -6.57
CA ASP A 16 -4.92 -4.58 -7.57
C ASP A 16 -6.30 -4.81 -6.95
N PHE A 17 -7.17 -3.83 -7.12
CA PHE A 17 -8.53 -3.81 -6.59
C PHE A 17 -9.61 -4.27 -7.59
N ARG A 18 -9.22 -4.87 -8.73
CA ARG A 18 -10.21 -5.44 -9.65
C ARG A 18 -11.14 -6.43 -8.95
N GLY A 19 -12.44 -6.32 -9.19
CA GLY A 19 -13.49 -7.16 -8.58
C GLY A 19 -14.23 -6.51 -7.39
N TYR A 20 -13.69 -5.43 -6.81
CA TYR A 20 -14.52 -4.40 -6.15
C TYR A 20 -15.18 -3.54 -7.25
N GLU A 21 -16.27 -2.82 -6.97
CA GLU A 21 -17.03 -2.10 -8.03
C GLU A 21 -17.57 -0.70 -7.69
N VAL A 22 -17.86 0.10 -8.73
CA VAL A 22 -18.14 1.55 -8.62
C VAL A 22 -19.29 1.86 -7.64
N PRO A 23 -19.11 2.78 -6.67
CA PRO A 23 -18.07 3.82 -6.57
C PRO A 23 -16.74 3.43 -5.89
N GLU A 24 -16.56 2.16 -5.52
CA GLU A 24 -15.34 1.67 -4.85
C GLU A 24 -14.09 1.80 -5.72
N ILE A 25 -12.92 1.61 -5.11
CA ILE A 25 -11.66 1.58 -5.85
C ILE A 25 -11.61 0.31 -6.69
N ILE A 26 -11.79 0.43 -8.00
CA ILE A 26 -11.62 -0.64 -8.99
C ILE A 26 -10.25 -0.62 -9.69
N LYS A 27 -9.40 0.34 -9.30
CA LYS A 27 -8.27 0.85 -10.07
C LYS A 27 -6.95 0.60 -9.31
N ILE A 28 -5.95 -0.03 -9.96
CA ILE A 28 -4.63 -0.37 -9.35
C ILE A 28 -4.01 0.88 -8.69
N ARG A 29 -3.64 0.79 -7.42
CA ARG A 29 -3.08 1.92 -6.65
C ARG A 29 -1.94 1.49 -5.70
N PRO A 30 -1.05 2.43 -5.33
CA PRO A 30 -0.11 2.23 -4.24
C PRO A 30 -0.83 2.08 -2.89
N VAL A 31 -0.33 1.18 -2.04
CA VAL A 31 -0.84 0.92 -0.69
C VAL A 31 0.32 0.83 0.31
N ILE A 32 0.05 1.14 1.58
CA ILE A 32 1.01 1.03 2.70
C ILE A 32 0.63 -0.15 3.58
N VAL A 33 1.59 -0.98 3.97
CA VAL A 33 1.35 -2.10 4.88
C VAL A 33 1.35 -1.59 6.33
N ILE A 34 0.18 -1.57 6.97
CA ILE A 34 0.01 -1.06 8.35
C ILE A 34 0.30 -2.14 9.39
N ARG A 35 0.00 -3.40 9.09
CA ARG A 35 0.20 -4.51 10.02
C ARG A 35 0.68 -5.75 9.30
N LYS A 36 1.73 -6.38 9.84
CA LYS A 36 2.15 -7.72 9.44
C LYS A 36 1.38 -8.72 10.28
N HIS A 37 0.50 -9.51 9.65
CA HIS A 37 -0.27 -10.54 10.33
C HIS A 37 0.24 -11.94 9.98
N ARG A 38 0.92 -12.64 10.92
CA ARG A 38 1.53 -13.96 10.70
C ARG A 38 0.54 -15.05 10.23
N THR A 39 -0.77 -14.79 10.28
CA THR A 39 -1.83 -15.80 10.16
C THR A 39 -2.97 -15.44 9.19
N ASN A 40 -2.75 -14.54 8.21
CA ASN A 40 -3.83 -13.92 7.41
C ASN A 40 -4.81 -14.90 6.70
N LYS A 41 -5.92 -15.22 7.39
CA LYS A 41 -7.29 -15.32 6.86
C LYS A 41 -8.07 -14.08 7.37
N LEU A 42 -8.56 -13.24 6.45
CA LEU A 42 -9.63 -12.20 6.56
C LEU A 42 -9.45 -10.99 7.53
N LEU A 43 -9.93 -9.79 7.10
CA LEU A 43 -10.11 -8.50 7.84
C LEU A 43 -8.85 -7.67 8.27
N GLU A 44 -8.85 -6.34 8.45
CA GLU A 44 -9.43 -5.26 7.59
C GLU A 44 -8.71 -3.88 7.75
N HIS A 45 -9.13 -2.85 6.98
CA HIS A 45 -8.96 -1.38 7.10
C HIS A 45 -7.59 -0.67 6.85
N HIS A 46 -7.63 0.65 6.57
CA HIS A 46 -6.50 1.45 6.02
C HIS A 46 -6.44 2.95 6.37
N LEU A 47 -5.31 3.63 6.04
CA LEU A 47 -5.20 5.09 5.80
C LEU A 47 -3.84 5.53 5.14
N GLN A 48 -3.52 6.82 5.22
CA GLN A 48 -2.88 7.63 4.17
C GLN A 48 -1.43 8.12 4.45
N LEU A 49 -0.53 8.09 3.44
CA LEU A 49 0.74 8.85 3.42
C LEU A 49 1.35 9.11 2.01
N HIS A 50 2.67 9.31 1.93
CA HIS A 50 3.37 9.97 0.81
C HIS A 50 3.46 9.21 -0.52
N SER A 51 3.78 9.96 -1.59
CA SER A 51 4.08 9.43 -2.92
C SER A 51 5.41 8.67 -2.94
N HIS A 52 5.41 7.49 -3.57
CA HIS A 52 6.63 6.71 -3.80
C HIS A 52 6.74 6.17 -5.23
N LEU A 53 5.85 6.59 -6.14
CA LEU A 53 5.87 6.17 -7.54
C LEU A 53 6.87 7.01 -8.34
N GLN A 54 7.88 6.37 -8.93
CA GLN A 54 8.74 7.01 -9.94
C GLN A 54 7.88 7.37 -11.16
N GLY A 55 7.77 8.67 -11.46
CA GLY A 55 6.87 9.19 -12.51
C GLY A 55 5.56 9.79 -12.01
N ALA A 56 5.43 10.07 -10.70
CA ALA A 56 4.34 10.82 -10.09
C ALA A 56 4.90 12.00 -9.27
N ASN A 57 4.04 12.97 -8.91
CA ASN A 57 4.41 14.11 -8.06
C ASN A 57 5.13 13.61 -6.78
N PRO A 58 6.28 14.19 -6.37
CA PRO A 58 7.03 13.76 -5.18
C PRO A 58 6.22 13.80 -3.88
N ILE A 59 5.14 14.57 -3.87
CA ILE A 59 4.18 14.65 -2.77
C ILE A 59 2.88 13.99 -3.23
N CYS A 60 2.28 13.14 -2.41
CA CYS A 60 0.88 12.79 -2.56
C CYS A 60 0.27 12.36 -1.24
N TRP A 61 -1.04 12.29 -1.23
CA TRP A 61 -1.89 11.83 -0.15
C TRP A 61 -2.37 10.43 -0.59
N ALA A 62 -1.87 9.30 -0.08
CA ALA A 62 -2.38 7.99 -0.50
C ALA A 62 -3.82 7.78 0.00
N LYS A 63 -4.82 8.09 -0.86
CA LYS A 63 -6.24 8.36 -0.53
C LYS A 63 -6.86 7.39 0.50
N CYS A 64 -6.77 7.81 1.75
CA CYS A 64 -7.43 7.30 2.95
C CYS A 64 -8.00 5.86 2.91
N ASP A 65 -9.30 5.76 2.70
CA ASP A 65 -10.20 4.74 3.24
C ASP A 65 -9.97 3.31 2.75
N ILE A 66 -10.10 3.05 1.44
CA ILE A 66 -10.25 1.67 0.96
C ILE A 66 -8.89 1.00 0.72
N VAL A 67 -8.41 0.31 1.75
CA VAL A 67 -8.24 -1.15 1.59
C VAL A 67 -9.13 -1.88 2.60
N ALA A 68 -9.97 -2.76 2.10
CA ALA A 68 -10.21 -4.02 2.81
C ALA A 68 -8.88 -4.80 2.80
N THR A 69 -8.63 -5.63 3.81
CA THR A 69 -7.49 -6.56 3.84
C THR A 69 -7.42 -7.33 2.52
N VAL A 70 -6.24 -7.33 1.90
CA VAL A 70 -6.05 -7.92 0.56
C VAL A 70 -5.19 -9.18 0.62
N SER A 71 -5.47 -10.12 -0.30
CA SER A 71 -4.63 -11.30 -0.49
C SER A 71 -3.27 -10.94 -1.11
N LEU A 72 -2.24 -11.74 -0.83
CA LEU A 72 -0.91 -11.54 -1.43
C LEU A 72 -0.93 -11.59 -2.97
N GLY A 73 -1.88 -12.34 -3.55
CA GLY A 73 -2.12 -12.41 -4.99
C GLY A 73 -2.46 -11.05 -5.64
N ARG A 74 -3.01 -10.12 -4.85
CA ARG A 74 -3.36 -8.76 -5.30
C ARG A 74 -2.21 -7.77 -5.12
N LEU A 75 -1.11 -8.16 -4.47
CA LEU A 75 0.03 -7.29 -4.18
C LEU A 75 1.19 -7.56 -5.15
N ASP A 76 1.76 -6.48 -5.68
CA ASP A 76 2.96 -6.51 -6.53
C ASP A 76 3.96 -5.46 -6.03
N ARG A 77 5.22 -5.63 -6.43
CA ARG A 77 6.29 -4.68 -6.16
C ARG A 77 6.16 -3.47 -7.09
N ILE A 78 6.73 -2.34 -6.68
CA ILE A 78 6.80 -1.14 -7.52
C ILE A 78 7.66 -1.48 -8.75
N LYS A 79 7.05 -1.37 -9.94
CA LYS A 79 7.71 -1.62 -11.22
C LYS A 79 8.41 -0.34 -11.67
N SER A 80 9.70 -0.44 -11.93
CA SER A 80 10.51 0.65 -12.48
C SER A 80 11.36 0.13 -13.64
N LYS A 81 11.90 1.03 -14.46
CA LYS A 81 12.88 0.69 -15.51
C LYS A 81 14.22 1.28 -15.13
N ASP A 82 15.28 0.50 -15.28
CA ASP A 82 16.63 1.04 -15.17
C ASP A 82 17.00 1.88 -16.42
N ARG A 83 18.19 2.49 -16.39
CA ARG A 83 18.70 3.30 -17.51
C ARG A 83 18.89 2.50 -18.80
N HIS A 84 18.94 1.16 -18.73
CA HIS A 84 19.10 0.25 -19.86
C HIS A 84 17.76 -0.39 -20.29
N GLY A 85 16.63 0.08 -19.75
CA GLY A 85 15.29 -0.40 -20.09
C GLY A 85 14.88 -1.73 -19.43
N LYS A 86 15.72 -2.32 -18.58
CA LYS A 86 15.41 -3.55 -17.84
C LYS A 86 14.40 -3.25 -16.74
N ARG A 87 13.39 -4.12 -16.63
CA ARG A 87 12.39 -4.03 -15.55
C ARG A 87 13.04 -4.35 -14.20
N THR A 88 12.88 -3.43 -13.25
CA THR A 88 13.29 -3.58 -11.85
C THR A 88 12.06 -3.56 -10.96
N TYR A 89 12.12 -4.30 -9.85
CA TYR A 89 11.05 -4.43 -8.89
C TYR A 89 11.56 -3.98 -7.54
N LYS A 90 10.96 -2.94 -6.97
CA LYS A 90 11.38 -2.34 -5.70
C LYS A 90 10.24 -2.34 -4.69
N ILE A 91 10.60 -2.40 -3.42
CA ILE A 91 9.70 -2.12 -2.30
C ILE A 91 10.26 -0.86 -1.65
N ALA A 92 9.43 0.18 -1.54
CA ALA A 92 9.79 1.35 -0.74
C ALA A 92 9.35 1.11 0.71
N GLU A 93 10.08 1.65 1.67
CA GLU A 93 9.77 1.56 3.09
C GLU A 93 9.65 2.98 3.65
N LEU A 94 8.61 3.22 4.45
CA LEU A 94 8.43 4.49 5.16
C LEU A 94 9.43 4.60 6.32
N THR A 95 9.78 5.83 6.70
CA THR A 95 10.52 6.06 7.94
C THR A 95 9.64 5.78 9.16
N ASN A 96 10.24 5.56 10.34
CA ASN A 96 9.51 5.31 11.57
C ASN A 96 8.54 6.46 11.94
N ASP A 97 8.97 7.71 11.74
CA ASP A 97 8.16 8.89 12.04
C ASP A 97 6.95 8.99 11.11
N GLN A 98 7.19 8.76 9.80
CA GLN A 98 6.13 8.68 8.81
C GLN A 98 5.14 7.57 9.14
N PHE A 99 5.65 6.39 9.50
CA PHE A 99 4.81 5.25 9.83
C PHE A 99 4.00 5.48 11.11
N SER A 100 4.57 6.17 12.10
CA SER A 100 3.86 6.58 13.32
C SER A 100 2.75 7.58 13.02
N ALA A 101 3.02 8.56 12.14
CA ALA A 101 2.00 9.50 11.65
C ALA A 101 0.87 8.77 10.89
N ILE A 102 1.20 7.74 10.11
CA ILE A 102 0.22 6.84 9.47
C ILE A 102 -0.72 6.23 10.51
N LYS A 103 -0.17 5.61 11.56
CA LYS A 103 -0.97 4.94 12.58
C LYS A 103 -1.85 5.93 13.35
N ALA A 104 -1.34 7.12 13.65
CA ALA A 104 -2.12 8.18 14.30
C ALA A 104 -3.27 8.68 13.40
N ALA A 105 -3.02 8.91 12.12
CA ALA A 105 -4.05 9.34 11.16
C ALA A 105 -5.14 8.27 10.98
N VAL A 106 -4.76 6.99 10.85
CA VAL A 106 -5.70 5.84 10.80
C VAL A 106 -6.59 5.83 12.04
N ARG A 107 -6.00 5.93 13.23
CA ARG A 107 -6.74 5.94 14.50
C ARG A 107 -7.77 7.07 14.54
N SER A 108 -7.36 8.28 14.16
CA SER A 108 -8.24 9.45 14.08
C SER A 108 -9.41 9.24 13.11
N ALA A 109 -9.13 8.76 11.89
CA ALA A 109 -10.15 8.53 10.87
C ALA A 109 -11.16 7.44 11.24
N LEU A 110 -10.75 6.45 12.05
CA LEU A 110 -11.62 5.38 12.55
C LEU A 110 -12.32 5.72 13.88
N GLY A 111 -12.12 6.92 14.43
CA GLY A 111 -12.70 7.33 15.71
C GLY A 111 -12.08 6.63 16.94
N LEU A 112 -10.92 6.00 16.77
CA LEU A 112 -10.18 5.33 17.84
C LEU A 112 -9.28 6.35 18.54
N ARG A 113 -9.76 6.94 19.63
CA ARG A 113 -8.93 7.80 20.51
C ARG A 113 -7.93 6.96 21.29
#